data_AF-A0A0C9M5X4-F1
#
_entry.id   AF-A0A0C9M5X4-F1
#
_cell.length_a   1.000
_cell.length_b   1.000
_cell.length_c   1.000
_cell.angle_alpha   90.00
_cell.angle_beta   90.00
_cell.angle_gamma   90.00
#
_symmetry.space_group_name_H-M   'P 1'
#
loop_
_entity.id
_entity.type
_entity.pdbx_description
1 polymer ?
#
loop_
_entity_poly.entity_id
_entity_poly.type
_entity_poly.pdbx_seq_one_letter_code
_entity_poly.pdbx_strand_id
1 'polypeptide(L)'
;MTRKSLFLWFASILGGLFLLLGLVFVVMPKAGAAIYGVAGDGSGTLLYVRALGFRDLTLSAYLIGLAYAGSVRALAILSAATVVIPMGDMALLILSQCSSGLHYVLHATSALCFAAMAFWGRRLIKTASPGTTTI
;
A
#
# COMPACT_ATOMS: atom_id res chain seq x y z
N MET A 1 11.18 -22.83 1.12
CA MET A 1 10.98 -21.38 1.42
C MET A 1 10.39 -21.25 2.82
N THR A 2 10.96 -20.44 3.72
CA THR A 2 10.42 -20.25 5.09
C THR A 2 9.24 -19.28 5.09
N ARG A 3 8.33 -19.36 6.08
CA ARG A 3 7.20 -18.40 6.22
C ARG A 3 7.67 -16.95 6.30
N LYS A 4 8.81 -16.70 6.97
CA LYS A 4 9.46 -15.38 7.02
C LYS A 4 9.91 -14.94 5.63
N SER A 5 10.62 -15.81 4.88
CA SER A 5 11.06 -15.46 3.53
C SER A 5 9.89 -15.16 2.59
N LEU A 6 8.80 -15.93 2.67
CA LEU A 6 7.59 -15.69 1.86
C LEU A 6 6.96 -14.33 2.17
N PHE A 7 6.89 -13.94 3.45
CA PHE A 7 6.41 -12.63 3.87
C PHE A 7 7.26 -11.48 3.31
N LEU A 8 8.59 -11.61 3.34
CA LEU A 8 9.50 -10.59 2.81
C LEU A 8 9.41 -10.47 1.28
N TRP A 9 9.28 -11.61 0.58
CA TRP A 9 9.04 -11.64 -0.85
C TRP A 9 7.71 -10.99 -1.22
N PHE A 10 6.65 -11.30 -0.49
CA PHE A 10 5.34 -10.65 -0.70
C PHE A 10 5.42 -9.14 -0.49
N ALA A 11 6.08 -8.66 0.58
CA ALA A 11 6.31 -7.23 0.79
C ALA A 11 7.09 -6.58 -0.37
N SER A 12 8.09 -7.27 -0.91
CA SER A 12 8.90 -6.79 -2.04
C SER A 12 8.09 -6.70 -3.34
N ILE A 13 7.27 -7.72 -3.63
CA ILE A 13 6.37 -7.73 -4.78
C ILE A 13 5.36 -6.58 -4.67
N LEU A 14 4.75 -6.42 -3.50
CA LEU A 14 3.81 -5.33 -3.25
C LEU A 14 4.51 -3.97 -3.41
N GLY A 15 5.72 -3.82 -2.88
CA GLY A 15 6.55 -2.64 -3.10
C GLY A 15 6.83 -2.37 -4.58
N GLY A 16 7.10 -3.41 -5.38
CA GLY A 16 7.26 -3.29 -6.82
C GLY A 16 5.99 -2.83 -7.54
N LEU A 17 4.80 -3.30 -7.12
CA LEU A 17 3.52 -2.83 -7.66
C LEU A 17 3.29 -1.34 -7.38
N PHE A 18 3.56 -0.89 -6.14
CA PHE A 18 3.47 0.53 -5.79
C PHE A 18 4.53 1.39 -6.48
N LEU A 19 5.71 0.84 -6.77
CA LEU A 19 6.72 1.52 -7.58
C LEU A 19 6.16 1.84 -8.97
N LEU A 20 5.60 0.83 -9.63
CA LEU A 20 5.04 0.96 -10.98
C LEU A 20 3.86 1.94 -11.00
N LEU A 21 2.93 1.82 -10.04
CA LEU A 21 1.80 2.76 -9.90
C LEU A 21 2.29 4.18 -9.65
N GLY A 22 3.23 4.36 -8.72
CA GLY A 22 3.83 5.66 -8.42
C GLY A 22 4.47 6.31 -9.63
N LEU A 23 5.22 5.54 -10.42
CA LEU A 23 5.80 6.02 -11.68
C LEU A 23 4.72 6.42 -12.70
N VAL A 24 3.68 5.61 -12.87
CA VAL A 24 2.55 5.96 -13.76
C VAL A 24 1.88 7.26 -13.32
N PHE A 25 1.65 7.43 -12.02
CA PHE A 25 0.98 8.62 -11.48
C PHE A 25 1.82 9.89 -11.63
N VAL A 26 3.15 9.78 -11.52
CA VAL A 26 4.07 10.91 -11.72
C VAL A 26 4.24 11.27 -13.20
N VAL A 27 4.53 10.27 -14.04
CA VAL A 27 4.91 10.46 -15.45
C VAL A 27 3.68 10.63 -16.36
N MET A 28 2.62 9.87 -16.10
CA MET A 28 1.40 9.83 -16.90
C MET A 28 0.15 10.13 -16.03
N PRO A 29 0.04 11.31 -15.41
CA PRO A 29 -1.00 11.61 -14.43
C PRO A 29 -2.43 11.53 -14.98
N LYS A 30 -2.64 11.67 -16.30
CA LYS A 30 -3.97 11.44 -16.91
C LYS A 30 -4.37 9.96 -16.84
N ALA A 31 -3.43 9.06 -17.12
CA ALA A 31 -3.66 7.63 -16.93
C ALA A 31 -3.80 7.29 -15.44
N GLY A 32 -2.99 7.92 -14.59
CA GLY A 32 -3.12 7.80 -13.13
C GLY A 32 -4.49 8.25 -12.61
N ALA A 33 -5.03 9.35 -13.11
CA ALA A 33 -6.37 9.84 -12.77
C ALA A 33 -7.46 8.79 -13.11
N ALA A 34 -7.36 8.19 -14.30
CA ALA A 34 -8.28 7.14 -14.73
C ALA A 34 -8.19 5.88 -13.86
N ILE A 35 -6.98 5.47 -13.47
CA ILE A 35 -6.76 4.31 -12.57
C ILE A 35 -7.29 4.61 -11.16
N TYR A 36 -6.98 5.79 -10.64
CA TYR A 36 -7.36 6.20 -9.28
C TYR A 36 -8.88 6.41 -9.15
N GLY A 37 -9.52 6.91 -10.22
CA GLY A 37 -10.96 7.12 -10.29
C GLY A 37 -11.40 8.58 -10.16
N VAL A 38 -10.58 9.53 -10.61
CA VAL A 38 -10.85 10.98 -10.59
C VAL A 38 -10.78 11.58 -12.01
N ALA A 39 -11.38 12.75 -12.20
CA ALA A 39 -11.40 13.45 -13.49
C ALA A 39 -9.97 13.82 -13.98
N GLY A 40 -9.68 13.59 -15.26
CA GLY A 40 -8.32 13.70 -15.83
C GLY A 40 -7.99 15.02 -16.53
N ASP A 41 -8.84 16.04 -16.44
CA ASP A 41 -8.78 17.28 -17.23
C ASP A 41 -8.38 18.53 -16.42
N GLY A 42 -8.59 18.54 -15.10
CA GLY A 42 -8.20 19.65 -14.22
C GLY A 42 -6.70 19.67 -13.87
N SER A 43 -6.04 20.83 -14.01
CA SER A 43 -4.64 21.01 -13.60
C SER A 43 -4.40 20.68 -12.12
N GLY A 44 -5.33 21.05 -11.24
CA GLY A 44 -5.32 20.69 -9.82
C GLY A 44 -5.38 19.17 -9.61
N THR A 45 -6.23 18.47 -10.35
CA THR A 45 -6.33 17.00 -10.27
C THR A 45 -5.06 16.32 -10.75
N LEU A 46 -4.43 16.82 -11.83
CA LEU A 46 -3.17 16.26 -12.32
C LEU A 46 -2.02 16.47 -11.32
N LEU A 47 -1.98 17.60 -10.61
CA LEU A 47 -1.02 17.81 -9.52
C LEU A 47 -1.30 16.89 -8.33
N TYR A 48 -2.57 16.73 -7.96
CA TYR A 48 -2.99 15.80 -6.93
C TYR A 48 -2.56 14.35 -7.24
N VAL A 49 -2.80 13.88 -8.47
CA VAL A 49 -2.39 12.53 -8.90
C VAL A 49 -0.87 12.37 -8.83
N ARG A 50 -0.08 13.38 -9.20
CA ARG A 50 1.38 13.31 -9.03
C ARG A 50 1.78 13.22 -7.56
N ALA A 51 1.11 13.95 -6.67
CA ALA A 51 1.36 13.86 -5.23
C ALA A 51 1.06 12.44 -4.70
N LEU A 52 -0.03 11.80 -5.15
CA LEU A 52 -0.30 10.39 -4.88
C LEU A 52 0.81 9.49 -5.44
N GLY A 53 1.34 9.81 -6.62
CA GLY A 53 2.46 9.07 -7.20
C GLY A 53 3.70 9.09 -6.30
N PHE A 54 4.10 10.26 -5.79
CA PHE A 54 5.23 10.36 -4.86
C PHE A 54 4.99 9.64 -3.54
N ARG A 55 3.75 9.64 -3.03
CA ARG A 55 3.34 8.83 -1.87
C ARG A 55 3.60 7.34 -2.12
N ASP A 56 3.17 6.84 -3.28
CA ASP A 56 3.30 5.42 -3.64
C ASP A 56 4.77 5.02 -3.90
N LEU A 57 5.56 5.90 -4.51
CA LEU A 57 7.02 5.72 -4.64
C LEU A 57 7.70 5.63 -3.25
N THR A 58 7.28 6.48 -2.31
CA THR A 58 7.82 6.47 -0.94
C THR A 58 7.43 5.18 -0.21
N LEU A 59 6.16 4.78 -0.31
CA LEU A 59 5.68 3.52 0.27
C LEU A 59 6.43 2.31 -0.31
N SER A 60 6.67 2.31 -1.62
CA SER A 60 7.49 1.30 -2.29
C SER A 60 8.90 1.22 -1.70
N ALA A 61 9.58 2.36 -1.55
CA ALA A 61 10.91 2.42 -0.97
C ALA A 61 10.94 1.85 0.46
N TYR A 62 9.94 2.16 1.29
CA TYR A 62 9.83 1.57 2.63
C TYR A 62 9.58 0.07 2.59
N LEU A 63 8.66 -0.42 1.75
CA LEU A 63 8.37 -1.86 1.65
C LEU A 63 9.59 -2.66 1.20
N ILE A 64 10.24 -2.23 0.12
CA ILE A 64 11.41 -2.90 -0.45
C ILE A 64 12.60 -2.78 0.51
N GLY A 65 12.86 -1.59 1.05
CA GLY A 65 13.97 -1.36 1.96
C GLY A 65 13.85 -2.17 3.26
N LEU A 66 12.67 -2.22 3.87
CA LEU A 66 12.44 -3.01 5.08
C LEU A 66 12.42 -4.51 4.80
N ALA A 67 11.96 -4.94 3.61
CA ALA A 67 12.04 -6.34 3.19
C ALA A 67 13.49 -6.77 2.98
N TYR A 68 14.30 -5.94 2.33
CA TYR A 68 15.74 -6.15 2.16
C TYR A 68 16.46 -6.20 3.51
N ALA A 69 16.11 -5.32 4.45
CA ALA A 69 16.61 -5.36 5.82
C ALA A 69 16.06 -6.54 6.66
N GLY A 70 15.15 -7.35 6.12
CA GLY A 70 14.56 -8.51 6.81
C GLY A 70 13.69 -8.17 8.02
N SER A 71 13.22 -6.93 8.14
CA SER A 71 12.53 -6.42 9.32
C SER A 71 11.02 -6.67 9.29
N VAL A 72 10.63 -7.87 9.76
CA VAL A 72 9.21 -8.28 9.85
C VAL A 72 8.40 -7.34 10.74
N ARG A 73 8.97 -6.89 11.86
CA ARG A 73 8.28 -5.98 12.81
C ARG A 73 7.98 -4.63 12.18
N ALA A 74 8.96 -4.02 11.52
CA ALA A 74 8.75 -2.73 10.87
C ALA A 74 7.74 -2.85 9.72
N LEU A 75 7.84 -3.89 8.89
CA LEU A 75 6.86 -4.17 7.83
C LEU A 75 5.44 -4.38 8.36
N ALA A 76 5.27 -5.08 9.49
CA ALA A 76 3.95 -5.29 10.07
C ALA A 76 3.32 -3.98 10.59
N ILE A 77 4.12 -3.12 11.21
CA ILE A 77 3.68 -1.80 11.70
C ILE A 77 3.35 -0.89 10.53
N LEU A 78 4.26 -0.79 9.55
CA LEU A 78 4.05 -0.03 8.32
C LEU A 78 2.77 -0.48 7.62
N SER A 79 2.60 -1.78 7.39
CA SER A 79 1.39 -2.32 6.74
C SER A 79 0.12 -1.95 7.50
N ALA A 80 0.13 -1.98 8.83
CA ALA A 80 -1.04 -1.60 9.63
C ALA A 80 -1.38 -0.11 9.46
N ALA A 81 -0.37 0.76 9.50
CA ALA A 81 -0.55 2.20 9.29
C ALA A 81 -0.99 2.53 7.85
N THR A 82 -0.44 1.82 6.87
CA THR A 82 -0.72 2.02 5.45
C THR A 82 -2.19 1.77 5.11
N VAL A 83 -2.95 0.97 5.87
CA VAL A 83 -4.41 0.78 5.66
C VAL A 83 -5.18 2.10 5.64
N VAL A 84 -4.71 3.12 6.36
CA VAL A 84 -5.32 4.47 6.36
C VAL A 84 -5.36 5.07 4.96
N ILE A 85 -4.34 4.79 4.12
CA ILE A 85 -4.23 5.33 2.77
C ILE A 85 -5.40 4.89 1.89
N PRO A 86 -5.63 3.59 1.60
CA PRO A 86 -6.75 3.17 0.77
C PRO A 86 -8.11 3.45 1.40
N MET A 87 -8.21 3.52 2.74
CA MET A 87 -9.46 3.97 3.39
C MET A 87 -9.76 5.43 3.10
N GLY A 88 -8.75 6.30 3.19
CA GLY A 88 -8.85 7.71 2.81
C GLY A 88 -9.14 7.87 1.33
N ASP A 89 -8.49 7.09 0.47
CA ASP A 89 -8.71 7.13 -0.98
C ASP A 89 -10.19 6.78 -1.31
N MET A 90 -10.77 5.75 -0.69
CA MET A 90 -12.20 5.44 -0.83
C MET A 90 -13.12 6.58 -0.34
N ALA A 91 -12.80 7.21 0.79
CA ALA A 91 -13.57 8.37 1.28
C ALA A 91 -13.52 9.55 0.29
N LEU A 92 -12.35 9.82 -0.31
CA LEU A 92 -12.21 10.84 -1.35
C LEU A 92 -12.98 10.48 -2.61
N LEU A 93 -13.04 9.20 -2.99
CA LEU A 93 -13.85 8.75 -4.13
C LEU A 93 -15.35 8.95 -3.91
N ILE A 94 -15.86 8.73 -2.69
CA ILE A 94 -17.26 9.02 -2.34
C ILE A 94 -17.55 10.51 -2.54
N LEU A 95 -16.63 11.38 -2.10
CA LEU A 95 -16.77 12.83 -2.23
C LEU A 95 -16.64 13.31 -3.68
N SER A 96 -15.86 12.62 -4.51
CA SER A 96 -15.58 13.03 -5.89
C SER A 96 -16.74 12.84 -6.87
N GLN A 97 -17.70 11.97 -6.57
CA GLN A 97 -18.83 11.57 -7.45
C GLN A 97 -18.43 11.04 -8.86
N CYS A 98 -17.15 10.95 -9.19
CA CYS A 98 -16.64 10.51 -10.50
C CYS A 98 -16.24 9.03 -10.54
N SER A 99 -16.48 8.26 -9.47
CA SER A 99 -15.95 6.91 -9.31
C SER A 99 -16.92 5.81 -9.79
N SER A 100 -16.36 4.76 -10.39
CA SER A 100 -17.09 3.51 -10.68
C SER A 100 -16.89 2.50 -9.55
N GLY A 101 -17.76 1.47 -9.49
CA GLY A 101 -17.62 0.38 -8.51
C GLY A 101 -16.25 -0.30 -8.54
N LEU A 102 -15.59 -0.36 -9.71
CA LEU A 102 -14.26 -0.95 -9.86
C LEU A 102 -13.19 -0.20 -9.06
N HIS A 103 -13.28 1.13 -8.96
CA HIS A 103 -12.29 1.92 -8.22
C HIS A 103 -12.36 1.59 -6.72
N TYR A 104 -13.56 1.41 -6.17
CA TYR A 104 -13.72 0.95 -4.79
C TYR A 104 -13.13 -0.44 -4.57
N VAL A 105 -13.30 -1.37 -5.51
CA VAL A 105 -12.73 -2.72 -5.42
C VAL A 105 -11.20 -2.66 -5.39
N LEU A 106 -10.56 -1.81 -6.20
CA LEU A 106 -9.11 -1.65 -6.21
C LEU A 106 -8.60 -1.16 -4.85
N HIS A 107 -9.20 -0.11 -4.30
CA HIS A 107 -8.80 0.44 -3.00
C HIS A 107 -9.12 -0.51 -1.84
N ALA A 108 -10.28 -1.17 -1.85
CA ALA A 108 -10.64 -2.17 -0.86
C ALA A 108 -9.67 -3.37 -0.88
N THR A 109 -9.26 -3.81 -2.07
CA THR A 109 -8.26 -4.87 -2.22
C THR A 109 -6.92 -4.45 -1.64
N SER A 110 -6.47 -3.22 -1.93
CA SER A 110 -5.26 -2.66 -1.34
C SER A 110 -5.32 -2.61 0.19
N ALA A 111 -6.41 -2.10 0.76
CA ALA A 111 -6.65 -2.08 2.21
C ALA A 111 -6.57 -3.49 2.82
N LEU A 112 -7.24 -4.47 2.21
CA LEU A 112 -7.23 -5.86 2.67
C LEU A 112 -5.84 -6.48 2.59
N CYS A 113 -5.08 -6.23 1.52
CA CYS A 113 -3.71 -6.71 1.38
C CYS A 113 -2.82 -6.20 2.53
N PHE A 114 -2.88 -4.91 2.85
CA PHE A 114 -2.10 -4.33 3.94
C PHE A 114 -2.56 -4.81 5.32
N ALA A 115 -3.88 -4.94 5.54
CA ALA A 115 -4.41 -5.49 6.78
C ALA A 115 -3.98 -6.96 6.99
N ALA A 116 -4.04 -7.77 5.93
CA ALA A 116 -3.59 -9.16 5.94
C ALA A 116 -2.07 -9.26 6.20
N MET A 117 -1.27 -8.40 5.57
CA MET A 117 0.17 -8.30 5.82
C MET A 117 0.48 -7.93 7.27
N ALA A 118 -0.19 -6.93 7.82
CA ALA A 118 -0.03 -6.54 9.22
C ALA A 118 -0.35 -7.71 10.17
N PHE A 119 -1.46 -8.41 9.92
CA PHE A 119 -1.85 -9.58 10.70
C PHE A 119 -0.84 -10.73 10.60
N TRP A 120 -0.41 -11.06 9.38
CA TRP A 120 0.57 -12.11 9.15
C TRP A 120 1.92 -11.79 9.80
N GLY A 121 2.43 -10.57 9.64
CA GLY A 121 3.66 -10.12 10.28
C GLY A 121 3.60 -10.22 11.81
N ARG A 122 2.49 -9.81 12.43
CA ARG A 122 2.27 -10.00 13.88
C ARG A 122 2.31 -11.46 14.30
N ARG A 123 1.70 -12.36 13.51
CA ARG A 123 1.73 -13.81 13.78
C ARG A 123 3.15 -14.37 13.71
N LEU A 124 3.94 -13.95 12.72
CA LEU A 124 5.34 -14.38 12.58
C LEU A 124 6.21 -13.96 13.78
N ILE A 125 6.04 -12.73 14.25
CA ILE A 125 6.75 -12.21 15.43
C ILE A 125 6.37 -13.03 16.67
N LYS A 126 5.07 -13.24 16.91
CA LYS A 126 4.61 -14.03 18.06
C LYS A 126 5.15 -15.46 18.05
N THR A 127 5.21 -16.11 16.90
CA THR A 127 5.78 -17.47 16.79
C THR A 127 7.31 -17.51 16.96
N ALA A 128 8.00 -16.40 16.67
CA ALA A 128 9.45 -16.29 16.85
C ALA A 128 9.85 -15.92 18.28
N SER A 129 8.90 -15.48 19.11
CA SER A 129 9.09 -15.20 20.54
C SER A 129 8.20 -16.11 21.41
N PRO A 130 8.43 -17.45 21.41
CA PRO A 130 7.71 -18.35 22.29
C PRO A 130 8.15 -18.12 23.75
N GLY A 131 7.45 -17.24 24.46
CA GLY A 131 7.60 -17.08 25.91
C GLY A 131 8.11 -15.71 26.37
N THR A 132 7.17 -14.81 26.65
CA THR A 132 7.23 -14.05 27.90
C THR A 132 5.92 -14.34 28.61
N THR A 133 5.78 -15.58 29.06
CA THR A 133 4.85 -15.92 30.13
C THR A 133 5.57 -15.46 31.39
N THR A 134 5.34 -14.22 31.81
CA THR A 134 5.65 -13.81 33.18
C THR A 134 4.77 -14.62 34.11
N ILE A 135 5.46 -15.35 34.99
CA ILE A 135 4.97 -16.00 36.21
C ILE A 135 4.33 -14.94 37.10
#